data_AF-A0A0Q9YMG6-F1
#
_entry.id   AF-A0A0Q9YMG6-F1
#
_cell.length_a   1.000
_cell.length_b   1.000
_cell.length_c   1.000
_cell.angle_alpha   90.00
_cell.angle_beta   90.00
_cell.angle_gamma   90.00
#
_symmetry.space_group_name_H-M   'P 1'
#
loop_
_entity.id
_entity.type
_entity.pdbx_description
1 polymer ?
#
loop_
_entity_poly.entity_id
_entity_poly.type
_entity_poly.pdbx_seq_one_letter_code
_entity_poly.pdbx_strand_id
1 'polypeptide(L)'
;MELPNELKDNLKFSDISINSYRIVEDQSRSTTRKLVDTLEEHDALERLIDENKPKMKLYNDGEYFKNLHYLLMTPFRYPPLKWGSRFGLKHERSIFYSAASIDTAMAEKAFYLLAFLNASDGNIGGKTKNLTSFKAHIKSQRYIDLCSSLFKEHEGNISSKVDYKFSQSLEHEMRNKDVECFRYMSARDPIRGYNYGVFSPRVLSRNSDLDKTFTYYNCYFSKDIVEFTYKNKFNQEKRVFPKAIFLVDGSLPRPVD
;
A
#
# COMPACT_ATOMS: atom_id res chain seq x y z
N MET A 1 -8.72 9.09 -20.58
CA MET A 1 -8.21 8.27 -21.70
C MET A 1 -9.15 7.10 -21.80
N GLU A 2 -9.70 6.80 -22.96
CA GLU A 2 -10.56 5.62 -23.11
C GLU A 2 -9.68 4.36 -23.20
N LEU A 3 -10.04 3.33 -22.43
CA LEU A 3 -9.40 2.03 -22.57
C LEU A 3 -9.81 1.37 -23.89
N PRO A 4 -8.90 0.64 -24.56
CA PRO A 4 -9.25 -0.17 -25.72
C PRO A 4 -10.42 -1.12 -25.41
N ASN A 5 -11.39 -1.21 -26.33
CA ASN A 5 -12.56 -2.09 -26.17
C ASN A 5 -12.14 -3.55 -25.94
N GLU A 6 -11.06 -3.99 -26.57
CA GLU A 6 -10.49 -5.33 -26.37
C GLU A 6 -10.17 -5.63 -24.89
N LEU A 7 -9.60 -4.66 -24.16
CA LEU A 7 -9.32 -4.84 -22.73
C LEU A 7 -10.61 -4.90 -21.92
N LYS A 8 -11.59 -4.04 -22.24
CA LYS A 8 -12.86 -4.00 -21.55
C LYS A 8 -13.59 -5.33 -21.70
N ASP A 9 -13.70 -5.83 -22.93
CA ASP A 9 -14.50 -7.00 -23.25
C ASP A 9 -13.86 -8.31 -22.77
N ASN A 10 -12.53 -8.38 -22.75
CA ASN A 10 -11.78 -9.61 -22.46
C ASN A 10 -11.21 -9.73 -21.04
N LEU A 11 -11.70 -8.94 -20.06
CA LEU A 11 -11.34 -9.14 -18.65
C LEU A 11 -11.78 -10.54 -18.20
N LYS A 12 -10.81 -11.45 -18.03
CA LYS A 12 -11.02 -12.80 -17.50
C LYS A 12 -10.62 -12.86 -16.04
N PHE A 13 -11.50 -13.44 -15.24
CA PHE A 13 -11.23 -13.70 -13.83
C PHE A 13 -10.51 -15.04 -13.65
N SER A 14 -9.69 -15.11 -12.62
CA SER A 14 -9.16 -16.36 -12.11
C SER A 14 -9.18 -16.35 -10.58
N ASP A 15 -8.94 -17.52 -10.01
CA ASP A 15 -8.79 -17.68 -8.57
C ASP A 15 -7.36 -17.38 -8.15
N ILE A 16 -7.19 -16.84 -6.95
CA ILE A 16 -5.87 -16.63 -6.35
C ILE A 16 -5.91 -16.87 -4.85
N SER A 17 -4.79 -17.37 -4.31
CA SER A 17 -4.52 -17.51 -2.88
C SER A 17 -3.04 -17.20 -2.64
N ILE A 18 -2.72 -16.01 -2.13
CA ILE A 18 -1.34 -15.52 -2.02
C ILE A 18 -1.07 -14.82 -0.70
N ASN A 19 0.20 -14.76 -0.32
CA ASN A 19 0.68 -13.86 0.70
C ASN A 19 1.31 -12.64 0.04
N SER A 20 1.02 -11.46 0.60
CA SER A 20 1.57 -10.19 0.16
C SER A 20 2.07 -9.39 1.35
N TYR A 21 3.03 -8.49 1.12
CA TYR A 21 3.69 -7.70 2.15
C TYR A 21 3.18 -6.28 2.11
N ARG A 22 2.92 -5.71 3.30
CA ARG A 22 2.63 -4.29 3.43
C ARG A 22 3.48 -3.72 4.55
N ILE A 23 4.06 -2.55 4.31
CA ILE A 23 4.86 -1.80 5.29
C ILE A 23 4.06 -0.63 5.79
N VAL A 24 3.92 -0.53 7.11
CA VAL A 24 3.28 0.57 7.81
C VAL A 24 4.28 1.26 8.74
N GLU A 25 3.99 2.49 9.13
CA GLU A 25 4.71 3.10 10.25
C GLU A 25 4.42 2.26 11.50
N ASP A 26 5.48 1.94 12.24
CA ASP A 26 5.41 1.08 13.40
C ASP A 26 4.54 1.74 14.46
N GLN A 27 3.33 1.20 14.65
CA GLN A 27 2.41 1.64 15.70
C GLN A 27 2.70 0.93 17.04
N SER A 28 3.75 0.08 17.14
CA SER A 28 4.04 -0.74 18.33
C SER A 28 4.51 0.03 19.57
N ARG A 29 4.50 1.35 19.52
CA ARG A 29 4.19 2.18 20.68
C ARG A 29 3.24 3.22 20.18
N SER A 30 1.96 3.06 20.50
CA SER A 30 1.01 4.13 20.27
C SER A 30 1.65 5.43 20.72
N THR A 31 1.56 6.46 19.90
CA THR A 31 1.96 7.81 20.27
C THR A 31 1.32 8.25 21.59
N THR A 32 0.24 7.57 22.01
CA THR A 32 -0.45 7.74 23.29
C THR A 32 0.20 7.04 24.47
N ARG A 33 1.12 6.08 24.28
CA ARG A 33 1.88 5.49 25.40
C ARG A 33 2.73 6.52 26.13
N LYS A 34 3.05 7.64 25.48
CA LYS A 34 3.69 8.81 26.10
C LYS A 34 2.74 9.66 26.93
N LEU A 35 1.43 9.40 26.87
CA LEU A 35 0.37 10.15 27.55
C LEU A 35 -0.11 9.45 28.83
N VAL A 36 0.46 8.30 29.17
CA VAL A 36 0.04 7.43 30.27
C VAL A 36 1.26 6.77 30.91
N ASP A 37 1.18 6.50 32.22
CA ASP A 37 2.32 6.00 32.99
C ASP A 37 2.37 4.46 33.01
N THR A 38 1.20 3.81 32.92
CA THR A 38 1.08 2.34 33.00
C THR A 38 0.62 1.69 31.69
N LEU A 39 0.73 0.36 31.59
CA LEU A 39 0.24 -0.40 30.43
C LEU A 39 -1.29 -0.50 30.46
N GLU A 40 -1.86 -0.63 31.65
CA GLU A 40 -3.31 -0.73 31.89
C GLU A 40 -4.04 0.57 31.49
N GLU A 41 -3.47 1.73 31.82
CA GLU A 41 -3.97 3.03 31.34
C GLU A 41 -3.81 3.19 29.83
N HIS A 42 -2.72 2.63 29.27
CA HIS A 42 -2.52 2.64 27.82
C HIS A 42 -3.59 1.84 27.10
N ASP A 43 -3.92 0.64 27.60
CA ASP A 43 -5.01 -0.18 27.07
C ASP A 43 -6.37 0.51 27.24
N ALA A 44 -6.61 1.18 28.37
CA ALA A 44 -7.83 1.97 28.58
C ALA A 44 -7.93 3.16 27.61
N LEU A 45 -6.82 3.88 27.39
CA LEU A 45 -6.76 5.00 26.46
C LEU A 45 -6.94 4.56 25.00
N GLU A 46 -6.33 3.44 24.59
CA GLU A 46 -6.56 2.88 23.25
C GLU A 46 -8.01 2.43 23.06
N ARG A 47 -8.63 1.79 24.07
CA ARG A 47 -10.07 1.47 24.04
C ARG A 47 -10.93 2.72 23.88
N LEU A 48 -10.69 3.75 24.68
CA LEU A 48 -11.44 5.01 24.59
C LEU A 48 -11.24 5.69 23.23
N ILE A 49 -10.02 5.72 22.71
CA ILE A 49 -9.73 6.27 21.38
C ILE A 49 -10.48 5.47 20.32
N ASP A 50 -10.45 4.14 20.37
CA ASP A 50 -11.17 3.28 19.43
C ASP A 50 -12.69 3.46 19.49
N GLU A 51 -13.26 3.54 20.69
CA GLU A 51 -14.69 3.75 20.94
C GLU A 51 -15.17 5.12 20.44
N ASN A 52 -14.32 6.14 20.50
CA ASN A 52 -14.64 7.51 20.09
C ASN A 52 -14.19 7.86 18.66
N LYS A 53 -13.56 6.92 17.92
CA LYS A 53 -13.27 7.17 16.51
C LYS A 53 -14.60 7.35 15.74
N PRO A 54 -14.67 8.30 14.78
CA PRO A 54 -15.87 8.48 13.96
C PRO A 54 -16.34 7.14 13.39
N LYS A 55 -17.65 6.89 13.49
CA LYS A 55 -18.25 5.67 12.94
C LYS A 55 -17.82 5.52 11.49
N MET A 56 -17.23 4.39 11.17
CA MET A 56 -16.82 4.07 9.82
C MET A 56 -18.06 4.13 8.93
N LYS A 57 -17.98 4.84 7.80
CA LYS A 57 -18.98 4.70 6.74
C LYS A 57 -18.76 3.33 6.10
N LEU A 58 -19.19 2.30 6.82
CA LEU A 58 -19.33 0.96 6.28
C LEU A 58 -20.39 1.10 5.19
N TYR A 59 -20.04 0.72 3.97
CA TYR A 59 -21.05 0.51 2.95
C TYR A 59 -21.78 -0.82 3.31
N ASN A 60 -22.40 -1.49 2.34
CA ASN A 60 -23.01 -2.82 2.56
C ASN A 60 -21.97 -3.94 2.86
N ASP A 61 -20.75 -3.58 3.26
CA ASP A 61 -19.60 -4.44 3.52
C ASP A 61 -19.25 -4.55 5.02
N GLY A 62 -20.09 -4.02 5.91
CA GLY A 62 -19.85 -3.99 7.36
C GLY A 62 -19.49 -5.35 7.99
N GLU A 63 -20.09 -6.44 7.49
CA GLU A 63 -19.78 -7.80 7.95
C GLU A 63 -18.35 -8.24 7.61
N TYR A 64 -17.80 -7.79 6.48
CA TYR A 64 -16.45 -8.16 6.04
C TYR A 64 -15.34 -7.52 6.88
N PHE A 65 -15.67 -6.48 7.64
CA PHE A 65 -14.75 -5.87 8.60
C PHE A 65 -14.78 -6.54 9.97
N LYS A 66 -15.82 -7.34 10.27
CA LYS A 66 -15.91 -8.06 11.53
C LYS A 66 -14.74 -9.06 11.63
N ASN A 67 -14.00 -8.98 12.74
CA ASN A 67 -12.84 -9.81 13.04
C ASN A 67 -11.68 -9.68 12.02
N LEU A 68 -11.68 -8.63 11.18
CA LEU A 68 -10.55 -8.32 10.32
C LEU A 68 -9.53 -7.51 11.15
N HIS A 69 -8.25 -7.91 11.07
CA HIS A 69 -7.20 -7.20 11.80
C HIS A 69 -7.19 -5.70 11.43
N TYR A 70 -7.02 -4.82 12.41
CA TYR A 70 -7.10 -3.37 12.21
C TYR A 70 -6.20 -2.85 11.07
N LEU A 71 -4.96 -3.36 10.94
CA LEU A 71 -4.05 -2.98 9.85
C LEU A 71 -4.56 -3.37 8.45
N LEU A 72 -5.39 -4.41 8.35
CA LEU A 72 -6.06 -4.83 7.11
C LEU A 72 -7.31 -3.99 6.82
N MET A 73 -8.01 -3.55 7.87
CA MET A 73 -9.20 -2.69 7.76
C MET A 73 -8.84 -1.25 7.37
N THR A 74 -7.76 -0.69 7.91
CA THR A 74 -7.45 0.75 7.82
C THR A 74 -7.50 1.38 6.43
N PRO A 75 -7.07 0.73 5.32
CA PRO A 75 -7.17 1.35 4.00
C PRO A 75 -8.58 1.70 3.61
N PHE A 76 -9.56 0.88 4.00
CA PHE A 76 -10.96 1.06 3.61
C PHE A 76 -11.70 2.06 4.51
N ARG A 77 -11.08 2.53 5.60
CA ARG A 77 -11.74 3.39 6.60
C ARG A 77 -11.86 4.85 6.16
N TYR A 78 -10.88 5.36 5.43
CA TYR A 78 -10.80 6.77 5.08
C TYR A 78 -11.28 7.02 3.65
N PRO A 79 -11.90 8.18 3.37
CA PRO A 79 -12.21 8.57 2.00
C PRO A 79 -10.92 8.58 1.15
N PRO A 80 -11.05 8.38 -0.17
CA PRO A 80 -9.91 8.42 -1.09
C PRO A 80 -9.10 9.71 -0.92
N LEU A 81 -7.81 9.61 -1.22
CA LEU A 81 -6.90 10.75 -1.16
C LEU A 81 -7.43 11.90 -2.02
N LYS A 82 -7.25 13.15 -1.55
CA LYS A 82 -7.66 14.37 -2.25
C LYS A 82 -7.14 14.47 -3.70
N TRP A 83 -6.09 13.74 -4.02
CA TRP A 83 -5.46 13.69 -5.34
C TRP A 83 -5.56 12.33 -6.02
N GLY A 84 -6.18 11.34 -5.37
CA GLY A 84 -6.26 9.97 -5.86
C GLY A 84 -5.00 9.14 -5.60
N SER A 85 -4.97 7.94 -6.17
CA SER A 85 -3.85 7.01 -6.19
C SER A 85 -3.65 6.48 -7.61
N ARG A 86 -2.67 5.58 -7.83
CA ARG A 86 -2.43 4.96 -9.15
C ARG A 86 -3.68 4.34 -9.75
N PHE A 87 -4.45 3.63 -8.94
CA PHE A 87 -5.69 2.99 -9.37
C PHE A 87 -6.87 3.58 -8.62
N GLY A 88 -6.92 4.88 -8.28
CA GLY A 88 -8.13 5.40 -7.61
C GLY A 88 -8.31 6.88 -7.77
N LEU A 89 -9.51 7.30 -8.14
CA LEU A 89 -9.93 8.68 -8.24
C LEU A 89 -10.41 9.24 -6.89
N LYS A 90 -10.61 10.56 -6.83
CA LYS A 90 -11.01 11.31 -5.62
C LYS A 90 -12.37 10.91 -5.04
N HIS A 91 -13.15 10.10 -5.75
CA HIS A 91 -14.51 9.71 -5.37
C HIS A 91 -14.68 8.19 -5.25
N GLU A 92 -13.63 7.41 -5.48
CA GLU A 92 -13.68 5.93 -5.44
C GLU A 92 -13.33 5.39 -4.06
N ARG A 93 -13.83 4.18 -3.74
CA ARG A 93 -13.50 3.54 -2.45
C ARG A 93 -12.00 3.28 -2.35
N SER A 94 -11.43 3.48 -1.17
CA SER A 94 -10.00 3.26 -0.95
C SER A 94 -9.57 1.81 -1.23
N ILE A 95 -8.31 1.65 -1.65
CA ILE A 95 -7.71 0.38 -2.08
C ILE A 95 -6.68 -0.08 -1.06
N PHE A 96 -6.72 -1.35 -0.68
CA PHE A 96 -5.62 -1.96 0.05
C PHE A 96 -4.51 -2.32 -0.95
N TYR A 97 -3.35 -1.68 -0.81
CA TYR A 97 -2.15 -1.98 -1.59
C TYR A 97 -1.13 -2.79 -0.79
N SER A 98 -0.56 -3.80 -1.43
CA SER A 98 0.54 -4.61 -0.92
C SER A 98 1.46 -5.05 -2.06
N ALA A 99 2.61 -5.62 -1.72
CA ALA A 99 3.58 -6.11 -2.69
C ALA A 99 3.76 -7.63 -2.59
N ALA A 100 4.21 -8.27 -3.67
CA ALA A 100 4.51 -9.70 -3.67
C ALA A 100 5.76 -10.05 -2.86
N SER A 101 6.70 -9.12 -2.73
CA SER A 101 7.95 -9.28 -1.98
C SER A 101 8.15 -8.13 -0.99
N ILE A 102 9.01 -8.36 0.01
CA ILE A 102 9.40 -7.30 0.95
C ILE A 102 10.25 -6.22 0.27
N ASP A 103 11.13 -6.59 -0.67
CA ASP A 103 11.99 -5.64 -1.39
C ASP A 103 11.15 -4.68 -2.25
N THR A 104 10.12 -5.19 -2.93
CA THR A 104 9.16 -4.38 -3.69
C THR A 104 8.38 -3.44 -2.76
N ALA A 105 7.92 -3.92 -1.60
CA ALA A 105 7.24 -3.08 -0.60
C ALA A 105 8.15 -1.96 -0.08
N MET A 106 9.44 -2.25 0.14
CA MET A 106 10.44 -1.26 0.56
C MET A 106 10.70 -0.22 -0.53
N ALA A 107 10.81 -0.64 -1.80
CA ALA A 107 11.00 0.27 -2.93
C ALA A 107 9.83 1.26 -3.06
N GLU A 108 8.59 0.76 -2.98
CA GLU A 108 7.39 1.61 -2.98
C GLU A 108 7.41 2.58 -1.78
N LYS A 109 7.69 2.09 -0.57
CA LYS A 109 7.74 2.92 0.63
C LYS A 109 8.83 4.00 0.54
N ALA A 110 10.01 3.65 0.02
CA ALA A 110 11.12 4.56 -0.18
C ALA A 110 10.76 5.68 -1.16
N PHE A 111 10.15 5.33 -2.30
CA PHE A 111 9.70 6.31 -3.28
C PHE A 111 8.75 7.34 -2.65
N TYR A 112 7.73 6.89 -1.91
CA TYR A 112 6.78 7.82 -1.29
C TYR A 112 7.40 8.69 -0.19
N LEU A 113 8.38 8.19 0.57
CA LEU A 113 9.13 8.99 1.54
C LEU A 113 9.97 10.07 0.86
N LEU A 114 10.68 9.72 -0.23
CA LEU A 114 11.45 10.68 -1.01
C LEU A 114 10.55 11.71 -1.67
N ALA A 115 9.44 11.28 -2.27
CA ALA A 115 8.48 12.17 -2.90
C ALA A 115 7.90 13.16 -1.88
N PHE A 116 7.56 12.68 -0.68
CA PHE A 116 7.10 13.55 0.42
C PHE A 116 8.17 14.58 0.82
N LEU A 117 9.41 14.16 1.05
CA LEU A 117 10.48 15.07 1.46
C LEU A 117 10.89 16.08 0.37
N ASN A 118 10.80 15.68 -0.90
CA ASN A 118 11.14 16.54 -2.04
C ASN A 118 9.93 17.37 -2.54
N ALA A 119 8.74 17.22 -1.95
CA ALA A 119 7.58 18.06 -2.26
C ALA A 119 7.66 19.47 -1.63
N SER A 120 8.63 19.71 -0.73
CA SER A 120 8.86 20.99 -0.07
C SER A 120 10.34 21.38 -0.17
N ASP A 121 10.61 22.68 -0.27
CA ASP A 121 11.97 23.23 -0.25
C ASP A 121 12.62 23.13 1.14
N GLY A 122 11.82 23.00 2.21
CA GLY A 122 12.32 22.89 3.58
C GLY A 122 13.28 21.71 3.77
N ASN A 123 14.42 21.94 4.40
CA ASN A 123 15.39 20.89 4.73
C ASN A 123 15.26 20.51 6.20
N ILE A 124 14.63 19.37 6.46
CA ILE A 124 14.43 18.84 7.82
C ILE A 124 15.53 17.88 8.27
N GLY A 125 16.63 17.78 7.50
CA GLY A 125 17.71 16.81 7.74
C GLY A 125 17.29 15.36 7.54
N GLY A 126 18.24 14.45 7.77
CA GLY A 126 17.95 13.01 7.83
C GLY A 126 17.16 12.65 9.08
N LYS A 127 16.18 11.76 8.95
CA LYS A 127 15.34 11.28 10.05
C LYS A 127 15.30 9.77 10.08
N THR A 128 15.05 9.22 11.26
CA THR A 128 14.81 7.80 11.46
C THR A 128 13.39 7.57 11.95
N LYS A 129 12.71 6.59 11.38
CA LYS A 129 11.40 6.10 11.83
C LYS A 129 11.42 4.60 11.99
N ASN A 130 10.57 4.12 12.87
CA ASN A 130 10.31 2.70 13.01
C ASN A 130 9.22 2.29 12.02
N LEU A 131 9.45 1.20 11.29
CA LEU A 131 8.46 0.63 10.37
C LEU A 131 8.21 -0.83 10.73
N THR A 132 7.00 -1.29 10.41
CA THR A 132 6.60 -2.70 10.59
C THR A 132 6.04 -3.22 9.28
N SER A 133 6.56 -4.36 8.82
CA SER A 133 5.93 -5.11 7.72
C SER A 133 5.12 -6.27 8.26
N PHE A 134 4.02 -6.60 7.61
CA PHE A 134 3.23 -7.80 7.88
C PHE A 134 2.84 -8.50 6.59
N LYS A 135 2.45 -9.78 6.70
CA LYS A 135 1.98 -10.60 5.57
C LYS A 135 0.45 -10.64 5.55
N ALA A 136 -0.17 -10.04 4.54
CA ALA A 136 -1.59 -10.17 4.28
C ALA A 136 -1.85 -11.37 3.36
N HIS A 137 -2.76 -12.25 3.77
CA HIS A 137 -3.23 -13.35 2.93
C HIS A 137 -4.45 -12.90 2.13
N ILE A 138 -4.38 -12.99 0.80
CA ILE A 138 -5.42 -12.61 -0.14
C ILE A 138 -5.96 -13.88 -0.81
N LYS A 139 -7.27 -14.11 -0.70
CA LYS A 139 -7.98 -15.21 -1.35
C LYS A 139 -9.20 -14.67 -2.10
N SER A 140 -9.21 -14.82 -3.42
CA SER A 140 -10.20 -14.21 -4.31
C SER A 140 -10.57 -15.16 -5.45
N GLN A 141 -11.82 -15.08 -5.90
CA GLN A 141 -12.31 -15.79 -7.10
C GLN A 141 -12.47 -14.84 -8.30
N ARG A 142 -12.38 -13.54 -8.05
CA ARG A 142 -12.48 -12.49 -9.07
C ARG A 142 -11.19 -11.69 -9.11
N TYR A 143 -10.09 -12.40 -9.35
CA TYR A 143 -8.77 -11.81 -9.50
C TYR A 143 -8.45 -11.53 -10.97
N ILE A 144 -7.73 -10.44 -11.22
CA ILE A 144 -7.18 -10.10 -12.54
C ILE A 144 -5.66 -9.95 -12.47
N ASP A 145 -4.97 -10.57 -13.42
CA ASP A 145 -3.53 -10.37 -13.62
C ASP A 145 -3.24 -9.36 -14.74
N LEU A 146 -2.90 -8.13 -14.35
CA LEU A 146 -2.50 -7.07 -15.29
C LEU A 146 -1.09 -7.27 -15.85
N CYS A 147 -0.42 -8.37 -15.49
CA CYS A 147 0.86 -8.78 -16.08
C CYS A 147 0.70 -9.92 -17.10
N SER A 148 -0.53 -10.33 -17.39
CA SER A 148 -0.81 -11.35 -18.41
C SER A 148 -0.58 -10.83 -19.82
N SER A 149 -0.56 -11.74 -20.81
CA SER A 149 -0.35 -11.40 -22.22
C SER A 149 -1.35 -10.36 -22.75
N LEU A 150 -2.58 -10.34 -22.24
CA LEU A 150 -3.61 -9.36 -22.61
C LEU A 150 -3.19 -7.91 -22.35
N PHE A 151 -2.39 -7.68 -21.31
CA PHE A 151 -1.98 -6.32 -20.89
C PHE A 151 -0.55 -5.97 -21.27
N LYS A 152 0.17 -6.89 -21.93
CA LYS A 152 1.61 -6.75 -22.18
C LYS A 152 1.96 -5.45 -22.92
N GLU A 153 1.18 -5.10 -23.95
CA GLU A 153 1.40 -3.87 -24.73
C GLU A 153 1.07 -2.59 -23.95
N HIS A 154 0.32 -2.71 -22.85
CA HIS A 154 -0.11 -1.59 -22.02
C HIS A 154 0.63 -1.50 -20.68
N GLU A 155 1.57 -2.40 -20.40
CA GLU A 155 2.30 -2.45 -19.12
C GLU A 155 2.92 -1.09 -18.78
N GLY A 156 3.52 -0.41 -19.76
CA GLY A 156 4.11 0.91 -19.60
C GLY A 156 3.11 1.99 -19.16
N ASN A 157 1.86 1.88 -19.62
CA ASN A 157 0.78 2.80 -19.25
C ASN A 157 0.16 2.44 -17.90
N ILE A 158 -0.01 1.15 -17.61
CA ILE A 158 -0.53 0.64 -16.32
C ILE A 158 0.43 1.01 -15.18
N SER A 159 1.73 0.81 -15.41
CA SER A 159 2.79 1.04 -14.43
C SER A 159 3.62 2.29 -14.76
N SER A 160 2.98 3.29 -15.40
CA SER A 160 3.65 4.55 -15.71
C SER A 160 4.14 5.24 -14.44
N LYS A 161 5.36 5.77 -14.49
CA LYS A 161 5.99 6.43 -13.35
C LYS A 161 5.45 7.84 -13.09
N VAL A 162 4.80 8.45 -14.09
CA VAL A 162 4.44 9.88 -14.12
C VAL A 162 2.98 10.16 -14.48
N ASP A 163 2.26 9.23 -15.10
CA ASP A 163 0.85 9.41 -15.51
C ASP A 163 0.00 8.22 -15.06
N TYR A 164 -1.09 8.49 -14.35
CA TYR A 164 -1.99 7.46 -13.82
C TYR A 164 -3.33 7.37 -14.56
N LYS A 165 -3.55 8.15 -15.62
CA LYS A 165 -4.83 8.17 -16.35
C LYS A 165 -5.26 6.79 -16.82
N PHE A 166 -4.33 6.00 -17.39
CA PHE A 166 -4.63 4.66 -17.89
C PHE A 166 -4.99 3.70 -16.75
N SER A 167 -4.21 3.67 -15.67
CA SER A 167 -4.47 2.81 -14.51
C SER A 167 -5.73 3.21 -13.75
N GLN A 168 -6.06 4.50 -13.67
CA GLN A 168 -7.32 4.98 -13.11
C GLN A 168 -8.52 4.58 -13.96
N SER A 169 -8.44 4.71 -15.29
CA SER A 169 -9.50 4.22 -16.17
C SER A 169 -9.68 2.70 -16.08
N LEU A 170 -8.59 1.95 -15.93
CA LEU A 170 -8.64 0.51 -15.71
C LEU A 170 -9.23 0.13 -14.36
N GLU A 171 -8.98 0.92 -13.32
CA GLU A 171 -9.65 0.70 -12.05
C GLU A 171 -11.16 0.81 -12.17
N HIS A 172 -11.64 1.88 -12.80
CA HIS A 172 -13.07 2.11 -12.99
C HIS A 172 -13.75 0.92 -13.69
N GLU A 173 -13.15 0.42 -14.78
CA GLU A 173 -13.66 -0.77 -15.48
C GLU A 173 -13.58 -2.04 -14.63
N MET A 174 -12.50 -2.24 -13.86
CA MET A 174 -12.38 -3.37 -12.95
C MET A 174 -13.46 -3.34 -11.86
N ARG A 175 -13.80 -2.17 -11.33
CA ARG A 175 -14.91 -2.03 -10.37
C ARG A 175 -16.27 -2.29 -11.00
N ASN A 176 -16.52 -1.78 -12.20
CA ASN A 176 -17.77 -2.03 -12.94
C ASN A 176 -17.97 -3.52 -13.24
N LYS A 177 -16.88 -4.29 -13.29
CA LYS A 177 -16.89 -5.75 -13.44
C LYS A 177 -16.72 -6.51 -12.13
N ASP A 178 -16.93 -5.89 -10.96
CA ASP A 178 -16.84 -6.54 -9.64
C ASP A 178 -15.52 -7.29 -9.38
N VAL A 179 -14.40 -6.78 -9.89
CA VAL A 179 -13.07 -7.32 -9.55
C VAL A 179 -12.85 -7.14 -8.06
N GLU A 180 -12.31 -8.16 -7.39
CA GLU A 180 -12.03 -8.10 -5.96
C GLU A 180 -10.59 -7.69 -5.68
N CYS A 181 -9.65 -8.22 -6.49
CA CYS A 181 -8.24 -7.92 -6.39
C CYS A 181 -7.54 -8.08 -7.73
N PHE A 182 -6.38 -7.47 -7.86
CA PHE A 182 -5.60 -7.51 -9.08
C PHE A 182 -4.11 -7.42 -8.79
N ARG A 183 -3.29 -7.93 -9.71
CA ARG A 183 -1.83 -7.80 -9.69
C ARG A 183 -1.38 -6.84 -10.78
N TYR A 184 -0.34 -6.06 -10.50
CA TYR A 184 0.30 -5.18 -11.48
C TYR A 184 1.81 -5.07 -11.23
N MET A 185 2.56 -4.65 -12.23
CA MET A 185 4.00 -4.44 -12.11
C MET A 185 4.30 -3.20 -11.28
N SER A 186 5.22 -3.26 -10.32
CA SER A 186 5.64 -2.07 -9.59
C SER A 186 6.33 -1.08 -10.55
N ALA A 187 5.92 0.19 -10.46
CA ALA A 187 6.58 1.28 -11.17
C ALA A 187 7.83 1.80 -10.44
N ARG A 188 7.99 1.42 -9.16
CA ARG A 188 8.99 2.00 -8.25
C ARG A 188 10.11 1.01 -7.94
N ASP A 189 9.82 -0.28 -7.93
CA ASP A 189 10.82 -1.32 -7.77
C ASP A 189 11.75 -1.39 -8.99
N PRO A 190 13.06 -1.15 -8.85
CA PRO A 190 14.02 -1.28 -9.95
C PRO A 190 14.07 -2.70 -10.55
N ILE A 191 13.78 -3.72 -9.74
CA ILE A 191 13.73 -5.13 -10.17
C ILE A 191 12.38 -5.49 -10.79
N ARG A 192 11.41 -4.57 -10.75
CA ARG A 192 10.05 -4.76 -11.27
C ARG A 192 9.34 -5.95 -10.61
N GLY A 193 9.29 -5.96 -9.28
CA GLY A 193 8.44 -6.90 -8.57
C GLY A 193 6.95 -6.55 -8.71
N TYR A 194 6.09 -7.49 -8.33
CA TYR A 194 4.64 -7.32 -8.42
C TYR A 194 4.04 -6.63 -7.20
N ASN A 195 3.01 -5.82 -7.45
CA ASN A 195 2.11 -5.29 -6.46
C ASN A 195 0.70 -5.87 -6.62
N TYR A 196 -0.07 -5.80 -5.55
CA TYR A 196 -1.48 -6.15 -5.52
C TYR A 196 -2.32 -4.95 -5.09
N GLY A 197 -3.48 -4.79 -5.72
CA GLY A 197 -4.54 -3.92 -5.25
C GLY A 197 -5.76 -4.76 -4.87
N VAL A 198 -6.39 -4.42 -3.76
CA VAL A 198 -7.58 -5.10 -3.24
C VAL A 198 -8.70 -4.09 -3.07
N PHE A 199 -9.81 -4.33 -3.76
CA PHE A 199 -11.01 -3.49 -3.75
C PHE A 199 -11.99 -3.82 -2.64
N SER A 200 -12.01 -5.09 -2.21
CA SER A 200 -12.94 -5.57 -1.19
C SER A 200 -12.20 -6.20 -0.02
N PRO A 201 -12.52 -5.83 1.24
CA PRO A 201 -11.92 -6.48 2.41
C PRO A 201 -12.29 -7.98 2.51
N ARG A 202 -13.32 -8.44 1.78
CA ARG A 202 -13.81 -9.83 1.84
C ARG A 202 -12.76 -10.86 1.43
N VAL A 203 -11.81 -10.47 0.58
CA VAL A 203 -10.73 -11.35 0.11
C VAL A 203 -9.53 -11.39 1.06
N LEU A 204 -9.51 -10.55 2.10
CA LEU A 204 -8.47 -10.56 3.10
C LEU A 204 -8.79 -11.60 4.17
N SER A 205 -7.82 -12.47 4.45
CA SER A 205 -7.96 -13.45 5.52
C SER A 205 -8.06 -12.78 6.88
N ARG A 206 -8.96 -13.29 7.72
CA ARG A 206 -9.18 -12.87 9.11
C ARG A 206 -8.14 -13.50 10.04
N ASN A 207 -6.92 -13.64 9.57
CA ASN A 207 -5.87 -14.34 10.30
C ASN A 207 -5.63 -13.64 11.64
N SER A 208 -6.04 -14.28 12.74
CA SER A 208 -5.84 -13.80 14.10
C SER A 208 -4.37 -13.68 14.48
N ASP A 209 -3.49 -14.34 13.72
CA ASP A 209 -2.05 -14.38 13.93
C ASP A 209 -1.28 -13.40 13.03
N LEU A 210 -1.92 -12.35 12.50
CA LEU A 210 -1.24 -11.36 11.65
C LEU A 210 0.03 -10.81 12.35
N ASP A 211 -0.06 -10.56 13.65
CA ASP A 211 1.04 -10.05 14.49
C ASP A 211 2.24 -10.99 14.53
N LYS A 212 2.03 -12.30 14.39
CA LYS A 212 3.13 -13.29 14.30
C LYS A 212 3.93 -13.15 13.01
N THR A 213 3.41 -12.44 12.01
CA THR A 213 4.10 -12.17 10.74
C THR A 213 4.88 -10.86 10.75
N PHE A 214 4.85 -10.11 11.87
CA PHE A 214 5.47 -8.80 11.93
C PHE A 214 6.98 -8.88 11.84
N THR A 215 7.56 -7.96 11.07
CA THR A 215 8.99 -7.72 11.02
C THR A 215 9.23 -6.24 11.19
N TYR A 216 10.17 -5.89 12.08
CA TYR A 216 10.42 -4.52 12.49
C TYR A 216 11.72 -3.97 11.89
N TYR A 217 11.65 -2.73 11.42
CA TYR A 217 12.74 -2.04 10.74
C TYR A 217 12.99 -0.68 11.38
N ASN A 218 14.27 -0.30 11.45
CA ASN A 218 14.68 1.08 11.50
C ASN A 218 14.79 1.58 10.05
N CYS A 219 14.10 2.67 9.74
CA CYS A 219 14.13 3.31 8.44
C CYS A 219 14.74 4.70 8.56
N TYR A 220 15.95 4.88 8.04
CA TYR A 220 16.56 6.20 7.89
C TYR A 220 16.17 6.78 6.52
N PHE A 221 15.86 8.07 6.47
CA PHE A 221 15.51 8.75 5.23
C PHE A 221 15.91 10.22 5.25
N SER A 222 16.40 10.71 4.11
CA SER A 222 16.71 12.12 3.83
C SER A 222 16.13 12.51 2.47
N LYS A 223 16.39 13.74 1.99
CA LYS A 223 15.96 14.13 0.63
C LYS A 223 16.61 13.29 -0.46
N ASP A 224 17.72 12.58 -0.19
CA ASP A 224 18.52 11.91 -1.20
C ASP A 224 18.56 10.39 -1.06
N ILE A 225 18.19 9.82 0.08
CA ILE A 225 18.31 8.38 0.33
C ILE A 225 17.26 7.88 1.32
N VAL A 226 16.85 6.62 1.15
CA VAL A 226 16.08 5.85 2.13
C VAL A 226 16.78 4.54 2.38
N GLU A 227 16.83 4.14 3.65
CA GLU A 227 17.58 2.99 4.10
C GLU A 227 16.76 2.19 5.11
N PHE A 228 16.73 0.87 4.98
CA PHE A 228 16.04 -0.03 5.89
C PHE A 228 17.05 -0.98 6.54
N THR A 229 16.94 -1.12 7.85
CA THR A 229 17.72 -2.06 8.66
C THR A 229 16.79 -2.80 9.61
N TYR A 230 16.94 -4.12 9.72
CA TYR A 230 16.16 -4.93 10.68
C TYR A 230 16.51 -4.56 12.12
N LYS A 231 15.50 -4.36 12.99
CA LYS A 231 15.73 -3.94 14.39
C LYS A 231 16.45 -4.97 15.26
N ASN A 232 16.21 -6.27 15.03
CA ASN A 232 16.61 -7.34 15.96
C ASN A 232 17.67 -8.28 15.37
N LYS A 233 18.44 -7.83 14.38
CA LYS A 233 19.48 -8.65 13.74
C LYS A 233 20.75 -7.83 13.54
N PHE A 234 21.75 -8.10 14.36
CA PHE A 234 23.11 -7.60 14.14
C PHE A 234 23.66 -8.21 12.84
N ASN A 235 24.39 -7.41 12.05
CA ASN A 235 25.05 -7.82 10.79
C ASN A 235 24.17 -8.21 9.58
N GLN A 236 22.89 -7.83 9.52
CA GLN A 236 22.13 -8.01 8.27
C GLN A 236 22.32 -6.89 7.25
N GLU A 237 22.20 -7.28 5.98
CA GLU A 237 22.24 -6.39 4.82
C GLU A 237 21.25 -5.24 4.95
N LYS A 238 21.78 -4.04 4.79
CA LYS A 238 21.02 -2.81 4.66
C LYS A 238 20.38 -2.76 3.28
N ARG A 239 19.10 -2.43 3.19
CA ARG A 239 18.44 -2.12 1.90
C ARG A 239 18.50 -0.61 1.68
N VAL A 240 19.09 -0.18 0.58
CA VAL A 240 19.37 1.23 0.29
C VAL A 240 18.70 1.63 -1.02
N PHE A 241 17.98 2.74 -0.99
CA PHE A 241 17.23 3.29 -2.11
C PHE A 241 17.63 4.77 -2.30
N PRO A 242 18.68 5.07 -3.09
CA PRO A 242 19.03 6.45 -3.43
C PRO A 242 17.97 7.09 -4.31
N LYS A 243 17.72 8.40 -4.16
CA LYS A 243 16.76 9.16 -4.98
C LYS A 243 16.98 8.96 -6.49
N ALA A 244 18.24 8.86 -6.90
CA ALA A 244 18.64 8.72 -8.30
C ALA A 244 17.93 7.56 -9.03
N ILE A 245 17.63 6.45 -8.36
CA ILE A 245 17.00 5.28 -8.99
C ILE A 245 15.52 5.52 -9.34
N PHE A 246 14.89 6.53 -8.74
CA PHE A 246 13.48 6.86 -8.93
C PHE A 246 13.25 8.03 -9.88
N LEU A 247 14.31 8.69 -10.36
CA LEU A 247 14.18 9.82 -11.26
C LEU A 247 13.62 9.39 -12.61
N VAL A 248 12.81 10.28 -13.20
CA VAL A 248 12.34 10.23 -14.58
C VAL A 248 12.70 11.58 -15.18
N ASP A 249 13.46 11.57 -16.27
CA ASP A 249 13.94 12.79 -16.93
C ASP A 249 14.59 13.79 -15.95
N GLY A 250 15.41 13.26 -15.04
CA GLY A 250 16.14 14.04 -14.03
C GLY A 250 15.31 14.53 -12.83
N SER A 251 14.00 14.29 -12.82
CA SER A 251 13.10 14.75 -11.75
C SER A 251 12.44 13.60 -11.01
N LEU A 252 12.17 13.76 -9.72
CA LEU A 252 11.42 12.76 -8.97
C LEU A 252 9.93 12.89 -9.32
N PRO A 253 9.27 11.85 -9.85
CA PRO A 253 7.86 11.93 -10.20
C PRO A 253 7.01 12.29 -8.99
N ARG A 254 6.07 13.21 -9.18
CA ARG A 254 5.03 13.46 -8.18
C ARG A 254 3.99 12.34 -8.29
N PRO A 255 3.64 11.68 -7.16
CA PRO A 255 2.68 10.60 -7.20
C PRO A 255 1.31 11.06 -7.67
N VAL A 256 0.95 12.35 -7.56
CA VAL A 256 -0.28 12.93 -8.10
C VAL A 256 -0.19 14.45 -7.97
N ASP A 257 -0.43 15.19 -9.07
CA ASP A 257 -0.82 16.61 -9.09
C ASP A 257 -2.30 16.68 -9.54
#